data_AF-A0A8H3HK34-F1
#
_entry.id   AF-A0A8H3HK34-F1
#
_cell.length_a   1.000
_cell.length_b   1.000
_cell.length_c   1.000
_cell.angle_alpha   90.00
_cell.angle_beta   90.00
_cell.angle_gamma   90.00
#
_symmetry.space_group_name_H-M   'P 1'
#
loop_
_entity.id
_entity.type
_entity.pdbx_description
1 polymer ?
#
loop_
_entity_poly.entity_id
_entity_poly.type
_entity_poly.pdbx_seq_one_letter_code
_entity_poly.pdbx_strand_id
1 'polypeptide(L)'
;MRFPPGVATSTVMAAGGRHRRRHSRADEDDDDDDFESDGDVFRGAPQEVVVQRRREEIRKQRIESEQRRRDELRDGYRRLKDVLPVSNQKSSKVSLLDRATSHIKYLEMMQHQLQTNLTQSDLEVARLRQVNEALMLSAAERRSSAQQSAPAQSASVPSHNGSPKTEPAAASTF
;
A
#
# COMPACT_ATOMS: atom_id res chain seq x y z
N MET A 1 11.29 41.61 41.51
CA MET A 1 11.46 40.18 41.20
C MET A 1 12.66 39.99 40.28
N ARG A 2 13.32 38.85 40.44
CA ARG A 2 14.74 38.56 40.19
C ARG A 2 15.04 38.24 38.71
N PHE A 3 15.98 38.96 38.10
CA PHE A 3 16.72 38.52 36.91
C PHE A 3 18.12 38.07 37.34
N PRO A 4 18.65 36.93 36.85
CA PRO A 4 20.07 36.63 36.95
C PRO A 4 20.79 36.90 35.60
N PRO A 5 21.98 37.53 35.60
CA PRO A 5 22.89 37.48 34.46
C PRO A 5 23.70 36.18 34.46
N GLY A 6 23.90 35.60 33.28
CA GLY A 6 24.93 34.59 32.99
C GLY A 6 26.34 35.20 33.03
N VAL A 7 27.45 34.56 32.70
CA VAL A 7 27.82 33.26 32.10
C VAL A 7 29.35 33.15 32.29
N ALA A 8 29.90 31.95 32.45
CA ALA A 8 31.27 31.60 32.02
C ALA A 8 31.40 30.06 32.01
N THR A 9 31.20 29.43 30.85
CA THR A 9 32.26 28.85 29.99
C THR A 9 33.12 27.77 30.68
N SER A 10 32.87 26.51 30.31
CA SER A 10 33.96 25.56 30.16
C SER A 10 33.77 24.72 28.90
N THR A 11 34.90 24.62 28.21
CA THR A 11 35.14 24.26 26.83
C THR A 11 35.41 22.76 26.72
N VAL A 12 34.60 22.10 25.89
CA VAL A 12 34.96 21.09 24.87
C VAL A 12 35.62 19.76 25.28
N MET A 13 35.15 18.71 24.58
CA MET A 13 35.79 17.46 24.17
C MET A 13 35.34 16.20 24.90
N ALA A 14 34.45 15.44 24.23
CA ALA A 14 34.63 14.00 24.05
C ALA A 14 33.76 13.53 22.89
N ALA A 15 34.38 13.41 21.72
CA ALA A 15 33.86 12.67 20.59
C ALA A 15 33.71 11.20 20.99
N GLY A 16 32.47 10.78 21.28
CA GLY A 16 32.10 9.40 21.54
C GLY A 16 31.28 8.83 20.39
N GLY A 17 31.85 8.79 19.19
CA GLY A 17 31.26 8.09 18.04
C GLY A 17 31.19 6.59 18.33
N ARG A 18 30.09 6.11 18.91
CA ARG A 18 29.86 4.68 19.10
C ARG A 18 29.21 4.12 17.84
N HIS A 19 30.04 3.36 17.13
CA HIS A 19 29.78 2.51 15.98
C HIS A 19 28.31 2.17 15.70
N ARG A 20 27.82 2.68 14.57
CA ARG A 20 26.83 1.98 13.75
C ARG A 20 27.46 0.66 13.31
N ARG A 21 27.23 -0.42 14.05
CA ARG A 21 27.44 -1.77 13.51
C ARG A 21 26.36 -2.01 12.45
N ARG A 22 26.74 -1.72 11.21
CA ARG A 22 26.16 -2.34 10.02
C ARG A 22 26.24 -3.85 10.26
N HIS A 23 25.11 -4.51 10.49
CA HIS A 23 25.04 -5.95 10.30
C HIS A 23 24.91 -6.16 8.79
N SER A 24 26.05 -6.08 8.11
CA SER A 24 26.22 -6.71 6.81
C SER A 24 25.96 -8.19 6.99
N ARG A 25 25.13 -8.73 6.11
CA ARG A 25 25.05 -10.16 5.82
C ARG A 25 26.44 -10.61 5.37
N ALA A 26 27.06 -11.45 6.16
CA ALA A 26 27.93 -12.55 5.76
C ALA A 26 27.35 -13.71 6.61
N ASP A 27 26.70 -14.73 6.06
CA ASP A 27 27.34 -15.81 5.28
C ASP A 27 28.70 -16.19 5.87
N GLU A 28 28.73 -16.40 7.18
CA GLU A 28 29.80 -17.07 7.90
C GLU A 28 29.14 -18.25 8.61
N ASP A 29 29.38 -19.41 8.00
CA ASP A 29 29.28 -20.78 8.51
C ASP A 29 28.14 -21.06 9.48
N ASP A 30 27.11 -21.68 8.90
CA ASP A 30 26.42 -22.81 9.52
C ASP A 30 27.51 -23.84 9.85
N ASP A 31 28.26 -23.61 10.94
CA ASP A 31 28.86 -24.69 11.70
C ASP A 31 27.65 -25.49 12.21
N ASP A 32 27.12 -26.33 11.32
CA ASP A 32 26.75 -27.68 11.67
C ASP A 32 27.86 -28.12 12.64
N ASP A 33 27.56 -28.03 13.95
CA ASP A 33 28.15 -28.91 14.92
C ASP A 33 27.86 -30.30 14.35
N ASP A 34 28.76 -30.75 13.48
CA ASP A 34 29.00 -32.11 13.09
C ASP A 34 29.33 -32.76 14.42
N PHE A 35 28.26 -33.09 15.16
CA PHE A 35 28.28 -34.07 16.19
C PHE A 35 28.54 -35.34 15.40
N GLU A 36 29.81 -35.52 15.01
CA GLU A 36 30.46 -36.81 14.97
C GLU A 36 29.76 -37.58 16.06
N SER A 37 28.95 -38.55 15.61
CA SER A 37 28.23 -39.43 16.50
C SER A 37 29.33 -40.06 17.35
N ASP A 38 29.59 -39.43 18.48
CA ASP A 38 30.54 -39.83 19.52
C ASP A 38 29.88 -41.00 20.27
N GLY A 39 29.42 -41.97 19.47
CA GLY A 39 28.79 -43.20 19.88
C GLY A 39 29.77 -44.13 20.56
N ASP A 40 31.05 -43.75 20.63
CA ASP A 40 32.10 -44.50 21.30
C ASP A 40 32.60 -43.84 22.60
N VAL A 41 32.49 -42.52 22.79
CA VAL A 41 32.89 -41.86 24.06
C VAL A 41 31.82 -42.01 25.16
N PHE A 42 30.59 -42.39 24.79
CA PHE A 42 29.45 -42.39 25.71
C PHE A 42 29.12 -43.77 26.34
N ARG A 43 29.88 -44.83 26.10
CA ARG A 43 29.51 -46.15 26.65
C ARG A 43 29.66 -46.28 28.18
N GLY A 44 30.18 -45.26 28.88
CA GLY A 44 30.46 -45.29 30.33
C GLY A 44 30.14 -44.03 31.12
N ALA A 45 29.53 -42.99 30.53
CA ALA A 45 29.22 -41.78 31.28
C ALA A 45 27.96 -41.97 32.17
N PRO A 46 27.92 -41.37 33.37
CA PRO A 46 26.80 -41.54 34.30
C PRO A 46 25.48 -41.16 33.62
N GLN A 47 24.45 -41.99 33.79
CA GLN A 47 23.11 -41.79 33.22
C GLN A 47 22.55 -40.38 33.49
N GLU A 48 22.95 -39.78 34.63
CA GLU A 48 22.61 -38.42 35.02
C GLU A 48 23.11 -37.36 34.04
N VAL A 49 24.33 -37.51 33.50
CA VAL A 49 24.95 -36.56 32.54
C VAL A 49 24.23 -36.60 31.19
N VAL A 50 23.77 -37.78 30.73
CA VAL A 50 22.94 -37.91 29.51
C VAL A 50 21.64 -37.15 29.65
N VAL A 51 20.97 -37.37 30.79
CA VAL A 51 19.66 -36.79 31.03
C VAL A 51 19.77 -35.28 31.16
N GLN A 52 20.84 -34.77 31.77
CA GLN A 52 21.13 -33.34 31.81
C GLN A 52 21.39 -32.76 30.42
N ARG A 53 22.26 -33.38 29.60
CA ARG A 53 22.54 -32.92 28.23
C ARG A 53 21.29 -32.88 27.35
N ARG A 54 20.48 -33.95 27.38
CA ARG A 54 19.19 -33.99 26.67
C ARG A 54 18.22 -32.89 27.15
N ARG A 55 18.19 -32.59 28.45
CA ARG A 55 17.35 -31.51 29.00
C ARG A 55 17.84 -30.13 28.54
N GLU A 56 19.15 -29.93 28.45
CA GLU A 56 19.76 -28.70 27.95
C GLU A 56 19.49 -28.50 26.45
N GLU A 57 19.57 -29.57 25.65
CA GLU A 57 19.21 -29.56 24.23
C GLU A 57 17.74 -29.15 24.02
N ILE A 58 16.81 -29.79 24.74
CA ILE A 58 15.38 -29.44 24.67
C ILE A 58 15.16 -27.97 25.08
N ARG A 59 15.88 -27.50 26.10
CA ARG A 59 15.81 -26.09 26.53
C ARG A 59 16.34 -25.15 25.45
N LYS A 60 17.47 -25.46 24.80
CA LYS A 60 18.07 -24.68 23.71
C LYS A 60 17.09 -24.59 22.54
N GLN A 61 16.56 -25.72 22.07
CA GLN A 61 15.57 -25.77 21.00
C GLN A 61 14.31 -24.96 21.32
N ARG A 62 13.82 -25.02 22.56
CA ARG A 62 12.66 -24.22 23.00
C ARG A 62 12.96 -22.71 23.00
N ILE A 63 14.16 -22.30 23.39
CA ILE A 63 14.56 -20.88 23.38
C ILE A 63 14.67 -20.38 21.94
N GLU A 64 15.32 -21.17 21.08
CA GLU A 64 15.54 -20.81 19.68
C GLU A 64 14.23 -20.69 18.90
N SER A 65 13.33 -21.67 19.05
CA SER A 65 12.01 -21.62 18.41
C SER A 65 11.17 -20.42 18.86
N GLU A 66 11.19 -20.07 20.15
CA GLU A 66 10.49 -18.88 20.66
C GLU A 66 11.15 -17.57 20.16
N GLN A 67 12.47 -17.55 19.99
CA GLN A 67 13.16 -16.39 19.44
C GLN A 67 12.76 -16.17 17.97
N ARG A 68 12.73 -17.23 17.15
CA ARG A 68 12.25 -17.19 15.77
C ARG A 68 10.83 -16.62 15.70
N ARG A 69 9.93 -17.12 16.55
CA ARG A 69 8.56 -16.60 16.68
C ARG A 69 8.52 -15.11 17.04
N ARG A 70 9.40 -14.65 17.93
CA ARG A 70 9.47 -13.22 18.32
C ARG A 70 9.98 -12.35 17.19
N ASP A 71 10.92 -12.83 16.39
CA ASP A 71 11.45 -12.09 15.25
C ASP A 71 10.42 -11.99 14.13
N GLU A 72 9.70 -13.06 13.81
CA GLU A 72 8.57 -13.04 12.88
C GLU A 72 7.48 -12.05 13.33
N LEU A 73 7.17 -12.01 14.62
CA LEU A 73 6.23 -11.02 15.16
C LEU A 73 6.75 -9.59 15.02
N ARG A 74 8.03 -9.33 15.30
CA ARG A 74 8.63 -8.00 15.11
C ARG A 74 8.56 -7.57 13.64
N ASP A 75 8.83 -8.49 12.73
CA ASP A 75 8.70 -8.27 11.28
C ASP A 75 7.26 -7.95 10.89
N GLY A 76 6.29 -8.70 11.43
CA GLY A 76 4.86 -8.45 11.23
C GLY A 76 4.43 -7.06 11.68
N TYR A 77 4.87 -6.61 12.87
CA TYR A 77 4.61 -5.26 13.37
C TYR A 77 5.30 -4.17 12.53
N ARG A 78 6.48 -4.44 11.96
CA ARG A 78 7.14 -3.50 11.04
C ARG A 78 6.32 -3.33 9.75
N ARG A 79 5.96 -4.44 9.10
CA ARG A 79 5.11 -4.40 7.89
C ARG A 79 3.77 -3.72 8.15
N LEU A 80 3.14 -4.00 9.30
CA LEU A 80 1.88 -3.34 9.68
C LEU A 80 2.07 -1.83 9.82
N LYS A 81 3.19 -1.36 10.36
CA LYS A 81 3.45 0.07 10.49
C LYS A 81 3.60 0.77 9.14
N ASP A 82 4.21 0.10 8.18
CA ASP A 82 4.51 0.68 6.87
C ASP A 82 3.26 0.85 5.99
N VAL A 83 2.23 0.02 6.18
CA VAL A 83 0.96 0.10 5.42
C VAL A 83 -0.07 1.07 6.04
N LEU A 84 0.17 1.55 7.26
CA LEU A 84 -0.76 2.46 7.93
C LEU A 84 -0.43 3.93 7.61
N PRO A 85 -1.44 4.82 7.65
CA PRO A 85 -1.21 6.25 7.48
C PRO A 85 -0.11 6.76 8.42
N VAL A 86 0.87 7.48 7.87
CA VAL A 86 2.08 7.91 8.59
C VAL A 86 1.70 8.67 9.87
N SER A 87 2.35 8.32 10.98
CA SER A 87 2.17 9.00 12.26
C SER A 87 3.51 9.33 12.88
N ASN A 88 3.62 10.56 13.38
CA ASN A 88 4.81 11.06 14.06
C ASN A 88 4.90 10.62 15.54
N GLN A 89 3.90 9.89 16.04
CA GLN A 89 3.90 9.37 17.40
C GLN A 89 4.65 8.03 17.50
N LYS A 90 5.35 7.83 18.62
CA LYS A 90 6.01 6.55 18.90
C LYS A 90 4.96 5.44 18.92
N SER A 91 5.12 4.48 18.02
CA SER A 91 4.18 3.37 17.88
C SER A 91 4.48 2.30 18.93
N SER A 92 3.58 2.12 19.91
CA SER A 92 3.52 0.94 20.76
C SER A 92 2.74 -0.18 20.06
N LYS A 93 2.94 -1.45 20.46
CA LYS A 93 2.19 -2.59 19.91
C LYS A 93 0.68 -2.35 19.96
N VAL A 94 0.17 -1.85 21.09
CA VAL A 94 -1.25 -1.54 21.28
C VAL A 94 -1.69 -0.43 20.33
N SER A 95 -0.99 0.71 20.32
CA SER A 95 -1.35 1.84 19.44
C SER A 95 -1.32 1.49 17.96
N LEU A 96 -0.47 0.55 17.54
CA LEU A 96 -0.41 0.11 16.15
C LEU A 96 -1.62 -0.77 15.79
N LEU A 97 -2.03 -1.64 16.70
CA LEU A 97 -3.24 -2.45 16.54
C LEU A 97 -4.48 -1.56 16.49
N ASP A 98 -4.62 -0.59 17.40
CA ASP A 98 -5.75 0.34 17.42
C ASP A 98 -5.83 1.14 16.11
N ARG A 99 -4.70 1.68 15.65
CA ARG A 99 -4.61 2.40 14.37
C ARG A 99 -4.96 1.50 13.19
N ALA A 100 -4.52 0.25 13.20
CA ALA A 100 -4.88 -0.72 12.16
C ALA A 100 -6.38 -0.98 12.14
N THR A 101 -6.99 -1.24 13.29
CA THR A 101 -8.43 -1.44 13.41
C THR A 101 -9.21 -0.21 12.93
N SER A 102 -8.80 0.99 13.31
CA SER A 102 -9.42 2.23 12.81
C SER A 102 -9.25 2.40 11.31
N HIS A 103 -8.07 2.09 10.76
CA HIS A 103 -7.81 2.26 9.34
C HIS A 103 -8.59 1.25 8.49
N ILE A 104 -8.74 0.01 8.93
CA ILE A 104 -9.59 -0.99 8.27
C ILE A 104 -11.03 -0.48 8.18
N LYS A 105 -11.62 -0.02 9.29
CA LYS A 105 -12.97 0.55 9.31
C LYS A 105 -13.12 1.75 8.38
N TYR A 106 -12.09 2.60 8.32
CA TYR A 106 -12.07 3.74 7.40
C TYR A 106 -12.07 3.28 5.93
N LEU A 107 -11.24 2.30 5.58
CA LEU A 107 -11.18 1.75 4.23
C LEU A 107 -12.51 1.08 3.83
N GLU A 108 -13.15 0.34 4.75
CA GLU A 108 -14.47 -0.26 4.53
C GLU A 108 -15.54 0.81 4.24
N MET A 109 -15.58 1.87 5.05
CA MET A 109 -16.50 2.99 4.84
C MET A 109 -16.23 3.71 3.51
N MET A 110 -14.96 3.97 3.19
CA MET A 110 -14.57 4.63 1.94
C MET A 110 -14.89 3.76 0.72
N GLN A 111 -14.67 2.44 0.80
CA GLN A 111 -15.05 1.50 -0.24
C GLN A 111 -16.57 1.55 -0.48
N HIS A 112 -17.38 1.53 0.57
CA HIS A 112 -18.83 1.62 0.45
C HIS A 112 -19.27 2.95 -0.20
N GLN A 113 -18.66 4.06 0.19
CA GLN A 113 -18.95 5.37 -0.40
C GLN A 113 -18.59 5.41 -1.89
N LEU A 114 -17.41 4.92 -2.28
CA LEU A 114 -16.97 4.86 -3.66
C LEU A 114 -17.89 3.97 -4.52
N GLN A 115 -18.32 2.83 -3.99
CA GLN A 115 -19.29 1.96 -4.65
C GLN A 115 -20.63 2.67 -4.86
N THR A 116 -21.12 3.42 -3.86
CA THR A 116 -22.37 4.19 -3.97
C THR A 116 -22.26 5.31 -5.02
N ASN A 117 -21.13 6.03 -5.05
CA ASN A 117 -20.90 7.07 -6.04
C ASN A 117 -20.80 6.49 -7.46
N LEU A 118 -20.16 5.33 -7.60
CA LEU A 118 -20.05 4.63 -8.87
C LEU A 118 -21.43 4.23 -9.41
N THR A 119 -22.26 3.58 -8.57
CA THR A 119 -23.61 3.19 -8.97
C THR A 119 -24.48 4.40 -9.32
N GLN A 120 -24.37 5.50 -8.57
CA GLN A 120 -25.07 6.74 -8.90
C GLN A 120 -24.62 7.32 -10.25
N SER A 121 -23.32 7.32 -10.52
CA SER A 121 -22.77 7.77 -11.79
C SER A 121 -23.25 6.90 -12.96
N ASP A 122 -23.26 5.57 -12.78
CA ASP A 122 -23.74 4.62 -13.79
C ASP A 122 -25.22 4.83 -14.11
N LEU A 123 -26.05 5.09 -13.10
CA LEU A 123 -27.47 5.41 -13.28
C LEU A 123 -27.67 6.71 -14.05
N GLU A 124 -26.89 7.76 -13.76
CA GLU A 124 -27.02 9.02 -14.50
C GLU A 124 -26.55 8.87 -15.95
N VAL A 125 -25.47 8.12 -16.20
CA VAL A 125 -25.03 7.80 -17.57
C VAL A 125 -26.12 7.03 -18.33
N ALA A 126 -26.75 6.04 -17.69
CA ALA A 126 -27.86 5.30 -18.30
C ALA A 126 -29.05 6.22 -18.62
N ARG A 127 -29.43 7.09 -17.67
CA ARG A 127 -30.51 8.06 -17.85
C ARG A 127 -30.21 9.04 -19.00
N LEU A 128 -29.00 9.58 -19.06
CA LEU A 128 -28.57 10.50 -20.12
C LEU A 128 -28.57 9.82 -21.49
N ARG A 129 -28.17 8.55 -21.57
CA ARG A 129 -28.26 7.75 -22.81
C ARG A 129 -29.71 7.60 -23.27
N GLN A 130 -30.61 7.23 -22.35
CA GLN A 130 -32.04 7.09 -22.66
C GLN A 130 -32.67 8.42 -23.13
N VAL A 131 -32.36 9.53 -22.45
CA VAL A 131 -32.84 10.86 -22.83
C VAL A 131 -32.30 11.28 -24.19
N ASN A 132 -31.00 11.06 -24.46
CA ASN A 132 -30.40 11.36 -25.75
C ASN A 132 -31.04 10.55 -26.88
N GLU A 133 -31.30 9.26 -26.67
CA GLU A 133 -31.98 8.40 -27.64
C GLU A 133 -33.40 8.91 -27.95
N ALA A 134 -34.19 9.22 -26.91
CA ALA A 134 -35.54 9.77 -27.06
C ALA A 134 -35.56 11.14 -27.77
N LEU A 135 -34.58 12.00 -27.48
CA LEU A 135 -34.43 13.28 -28.18
C LEU A 135 -34.05 13.10 -29.66
N MET A 136 -33.16 12.16 -29.97
CA MET A 136 -32.79 11.84 -31.35
C MET A 136 -33.99 11.28 -32.15
N LEU A 137 -34.77 10.37 -31.57
CA LEU A 137 -35.98 9.81 -32.18
C LEU A 137 -37.04 10.91 -32.42
N SER A 138 -37.36 11.71 -31.40
CA SER A 138 -38.34 12.79 -31.55
C SER A 138 -37.91 13.89 -32.54
N ALA A 139 -36.60 14.17 -32.65
CA ALA A 139 -36.07 15.08 -33.66
C ALA A 139 -36.12 14.48 -35.08
N ALA A 140 -35.95 13.16 -35.22
CA ALA A 140 -36.14 12.47 -36.49
C ALA A 140 -37.61 12.50 -36.94
N GLU A 141 -38.55 12.23 -36.03
CA GLU A 141 -40.01 12.29 -36.28
C GLU A 141 -40.48 13.70 -36.69
N ARG A 142 -39.98 14.75 -36.03
CA ARG A 142 -40.28 16.13 -36.42
C ARG A 142 -39.75 16.48 -37.81
N ARG A 143 -38.58 15.97 -38.20
CA ARG A 143 -38.03 16.18 -39.55
C ARG A 143 -38.82 15.41 -40.60
N SER A 144 -39.19 14.16 -40.34
CA SER A 144 -39.97 13.37 -41.30
C SER A 144 -41.37 13.95 -41.51
N SER A 145 -42.05 14.41 -40.45
CA SER A 145 -43.35 15.09 -40.55
C SER A 145 -43.26 16.46 -41.25
N ALA A 146 -42.22 17.25 -41.01
CA ALA A 146 -41.97 18.50 -41.73
C ALA A 146 -41.65 18.28 -43.22
N GLN A 147 -40.93 17.21 -43.56
CA GLN A 147 -40.63 16.85 -44.96
C GLN A 147 -41.88 16.38 -45.73
N GLN A 148 -42.86 15.77 -45.05
CA GLN A 148 -44.12 15.30 -45.65
C GLN A 148 -45.17 16.41 -45.83
N SER A 149 -45.01 17.56 -45.17
CA SER A 149 -45.96 18.68 -45.21
C SER A 149 -45.47 19.90 -46.00
N ALA A 150 -44.26 19.85 -46.57
CA ALA A 150 -43.76 20.88 -47.47
C ALA A 150 -44.28 20.69 -48.91
N PRO A 151 -44.98 21.68 -49.52
CA PRO A 151 -45.29 21.64 -50.94
C PRO A 151 -43.98 21.79 -51.74
N ALA A 152 -43.80 20.96 -52.76
CA ALA A 152 -42.71 21.07 -53.71
C ALA A 152 -42.79 22.42 -54.46
N GLN A 153 -42.11 23.44 -53.97
CA GLN A 153 -41.73 24.59 -54.78
C GLN A 153 -40.32 24.35 -55.30
N SER A 154 -40.26 23.99 -56.57
CA SER A 154 -39.06 23.97 -57.39
C SER A 154 -38.45 25.38 -57.46
N ALA A 155 -37.30 25.59 -56.83
CA ALA A 155 -36.42 26.70 -57.13
C ALA A 155 -35.02 26.17 -57.42
N SER A 156 -34.58 26.49 -58.63
CA SER A 156 -33.33 26.14 -59.29
C SER A 156 -32.07 26.56 -58.53
N VAL A 157 -31.08 25.67 -58.55
CA VAL A 157 -29.68 25.88 -58.18
C VAL A 157 -29.06 27.03 -59.01
N PRO A 158 -28.10 27.79 -58.45
CA PRO A 158 -26.82 27.80 -59.14
C PRO A 158 -25.63 27.52 -58.21
N SER A 159 -24.76 26.70 -58.78
CA SER A 159 -23.42 26.29 -58.38
C SER A 159 -22.53 27.46 -57.91
N HIS A 160 -21.89 27.30 -56.75
CA HIS A 160 -20.54 27.82 -56.58
C HIS A 160 -19.64 26.82 -55.86
N ASN A 161 -18.53 26.57 -56.53
CA ASN A 161 -17.52 25.57 -56.31
C ASN A 161 -16.54 26.09 -55.25
N GLY A 162 -16.39 25.38 -54.13
CA GLY A 162 -15.44 25.73 -53.08
C GLY A 162 -14.84 24.47 -52.46
N SER A 163 -13.74 24.00 -53.04
CA SER A 163 -13.01 22.80 -52.61
C SER A 163 -12.53 22.88 -51.15
N PRO A 164 -12.42 21.74 -50.47
CA PRO A 164 -11.99 21.67 -49.07
C PRO A 164 -10.46 21.85 -48.97
N LYS A 165 -10.03 22.81 -48.15
CA LYS A 165 -8.64 22.87 -47.71
C LYS A 165 -8.48 21.93 -46.52
N THR A 166 -7.78 20.83 -46.78
CA THR A 166 -7.23 19.88 -45.81
C THR A 166 -6.17 20.55 -44.93
N GLU A 167 -6.23 20.34 -43.62
CA GLU A 167 -5.03 20.26 -42.78
C GLU A 167 -5.32 19.49 -41.47
N PRO A 168 -4.48 18.49 -41.09
CA PRO A 168 -4.59 17.75 -39.83
C PRO A 168 -3.54 18.19 -38.77
N ALA A 169 -3.71 17.65 -37.55
CA ALA A 169 -2.84 17.74 -36.36
C ALA A 169 -2.99 19.02 -35.48
N ALA A 170 -2.90 18.99 -34.16
CA ALA A 170 -2.21 18.07 -33.26
C ALA A 170 -2.87 18.03 -31.88
N ALA A 171 -2.70 16.89 -31.21
CA ALA A 171 -2.83 16.74 -29.77
C ALA A 171 -1.82 17.64 -29.04
N SER A 172 -2.20 18.18 -27.88
CA SER A 172 -1.24 18.51 -26.84
C SER A 172 -1.85 18.39 -25.46
N THR A 173 -1.30 17.42 -24.75
CA THR A 173 -1.37 17.14 -23.32
C THR A 173 -0.92 18.34 -22.49
N PHE A 174 -1.62 18.64 -21.40
CA PHE A 174 -1.05 18.87 -20.07
C PHE A 174 -2.12 18.63 -19.01
#